data_AF-A0A7V4JEL8-F1
#
_entry.id   AF-A0A7V4JEL8-F1
#
_cell.length_a   1.000
_cell.length_b   1.000
_cell.length_c   1.000
_cell.angle_alpha   90.00
_cell.angle_beta   90.00
_cell.angle_gamma   90.00
#
_symmetry.space_group_name_H-M   'P 1'
#
loop_
_entity.id
_entity.type
_entity.pdbx_description
1 polymer ?
#
loop_
_entity_poly.entity_id
_entity_poly.type
_entity_poly.pdbx_seq_one_letter_code
_entity_poly.pdbx_strand_id
1 'polypeptide(L)'
;MEVKRDWGNDYRLADDVDLAAWCGHGTGDVFVFTVSRNDWYTTHYDLGLGDRDCEWLLAFTCNFLNGSNTEIGPAFNGLHSICGFNSGMLVTANGGSRFAYWAADQSKSVWLAWKKYAWDTQQHDAYHIACMFAADSCYTDKIWGEGGPVASDPPDWSPSTDYLYSKFQYPLTAQP
;
A
#
# COMPACT_ATOMS: atom_id res chain seq x y z
N MET A 1 20.45 -19.96 -3.21
CA MET A 1 20.45 -19.37 -4.57
C MET A 1 19.47 -18.23 -4.49
N GLU A 2 19.98 -17.06 -4.13
CA GLU A 2 19.17 -15.89 -3.81
C GLU A 2 19.28 -14.96 -5.01
N VAL A 3 18.17 -14.82 -5.73
CA VAL A 3 18.06 -13.83 -6.80
C VAL A 3 17.44 -12.60 -6.14
N LYS A 4 18.28 -11.72 -5.58
CA LYS A 4 17.86 -10.35 -5.27
C LYS A 4 17.40 -9.73 -6.60
N ARG A 5 16.12 -9.37 -6.68
CA ARG A 5 15.54 -8.71 -7.86
C ARG A 5 15.61 -7.18 -7.68
N ASP A 6 16.78 -6.66 -7.32
CA ASP A 6 17.01 -5.21 -7.20
C ASP A 6 17.55 -4.68 -8.53
N TRP A 7 16.68 -4.56 -9.54
CA TRP A 7 17.04 -3.89 -10.81
C TRP A 7 16.71 -2.39 -10.78
N GLY A 8 16.19 -1.88 -9.66
CA GLY A 8 15.81 -0.49 -9.39
C GLY A 8 16.77 0.27 -8.46
N ASN A 9 16.46 1.54 -8.19
CA ASN A 9 17.14 2.40 -7.20
C ASN A 9 16.15 2.92 -6.13
N ASP A 10 15.08 2.14 -5.93
CA ASP A 10 14.04 2.24 -4.92
C ASP A 10 14.62 2.23 -3.50
N TYR A 11 15.65 1.42 -3.25
CA TYR A 11 16.40 1.37 -1.98
C TYR A 11 16.87 2.73 -1.45
N ARG A 12 17.03 3.73 -2.33
CA ARG A 12 17.60 5.05 -1.99
C ARG A 12 16.57 6.17 -1.84
N LEU A 13 15.31 5.92 -2.21
CA LEU A 13 14.28 6.95 -2.34
C LEU A 13 12.96 6.57 -1.69
N ALA A 14 12.57 5.30 -1.75
CA ALA A 14 11.30 4.80 -1.24
C ALA A 14 11.46 3.78 -0.10
N ASP A 15 12.66 3.21 0.06
CA ASP A 15 12.90 2.15 1.06
C ASP A 15 13.69 2.59 2.31
N ASP A 16 14.24 3.82 2.32
CA ASP A 16 14.95 4.42 3.46
C ASP A 16 14.05 5.39 4.27
N VAL A 17 12.73 5.13 4.28
CA VAL A 17 11.72 5.95 4.96
C VAL A 17 10.66 5.05 5.57
N ASP A 18 10.10 5.38 6.74
CA ASP A 18 9.05 4.57 7.37
C ASP A 18 7.76 4.44 6.54
N LEU A 19 7.42 5.49 5.80
CA LEU A 19 6.18 5.63 5.04
C LEU A 19 6.47 6.24 3.66
N ALA A 20 6.20 5.47 2.61
CA ALA A 20 6.20 5.92 1.23
C ALA A 20 4.77 6.26 0.77
N ALA A 21 4.65 7.24 -0.12
CA ALA A 21 3.37 7.58 -0.74
C ALA A 21 3.54 7.84 -2.25
N TRP A 22 2.64 7.27 -3.03
CA TRP A 22 2.53 7.49 -4.46
C TRP A 22 1.16 8.08 -4.80
N CYS A 23 1.13 9.12 -5.63
CA CYS A 23 -0.11 9.70 -6.14
C CYS A 23 -0.01 9.90 -7.64
N GLY A 24 -0.84 9.16 -8.38
CA GLY A 24 -0.79 9.16 -9.83
C GLY A 24 -1.76 8.17 -10.45
N HIS A 25 -1.77 8.13 -11.78
CA HIS A 25 -2.60 7.20 -12.52
C HIS A 25 -2.14 5.76 -12.34
N GLY A 26 -3.12 4.85 -12.40
CA GLY A 26 -2.91 3.42 -12.50
C GLY A 26 -3.63 2.89 -13.73
N THR A 27 -2.99 1.95 -14.41
CA THR A 27 -3.62 1.20 -15.51
C THR A 27 -3.59 -0.28 -15.13
N GLY A 28 -4.67 -0.74 -14.49
CA GLY A 28 -4.62 -2.02 -13.77
C GLY A 28 -3.84 -1.87 -12.46
N ASP A 29 -2.89 -2.75 -12.21
CA ASP A 29 -2.17 -2.92 -10.94
C ASP A 29 -0.78 -2.25 -10.93
N VAL A 30 -0.56 -1.25 -11.79
CA VAL A 30 0.75 -0.61 -11.99
C VAL A 30 0.74 0.89 -11.67
N PHE A 31 1.87 1.43 -11.24
CA PHE A 31 2.12 2.87 -11.25
C PHE A 31 2.49 3.32 -12.65
N VAL A 32 1.91 4.44 -13.11
CA VAL A 32 2.20 5.02 -14.43
C VAL A 32 3.00 6.30 -14.29
N PHE A 33 4.14 6.39 -14.98
CA PHE A 33 4.98 7.58 -15.01
C PHE A 33 4.70 8.43 -16.25
N THR A 34 4.86 9.75 -16.10
CA THR A 34 4.72 10.72 -17.21
C THR A 34 6.00 10.86 -18.03
N VAL A 35 7.12 10.36 -17.52
CA VAL A 35 8.43 10.33 -18.19
C VAL A 35 9.07 8.97 -17.94
N SER A 36 9.68 8.39 -18.98
CA SER A 36 10.49 7.19 -18.81
C SER A 36 11.94 7.55 -18.53
N ARG A 37 12.52 6.88 -17.54
CA ARG A 37 13.98 6.79 -17.40
C ARG A 37 14.48 5.44 -17.90
N ASN A 38 13.84 4.38 -17.42
CA ASN A 38 14.05 3.01 -17.89
C ASN A 38 12.72 2.45 -18.41
N ASP A 39 11.65 2.60 -17.62
CA ASP A 39 10.30 2.12 -17.95
C ASP A 39 9.25 3.22 -17.79
N TRP A 40 8.06 2.97 -18.34
CA TRP A 40 6.88 3.85 -18.22
C TRP A 40 5.96 3.48 -17.05
N TYR A 41 6.19 2.32 -16.46
CA TYR A 41 5.38 1.78 -15.39
C TYR A 41 6.23 0.97 -14.41
N THR A 42 5.74 0.86 -13.18
CA THR A 42 6.28 -0.02 -12.13
C THR A 42 5.16 -0.95 -11.68
N THR A 43 5.45 -2.24 -11.66
CA THR A 43 4.55 -3.32 -11.21
C THR A 43 4.88 -3.74 -9.78
N HIS A 44 4.04 -4.59 -9.18
CA HIS A 44 4.34 -5.21 -7.88
C HIS A 44 5.67 -5.99 -7.88
N TYR A 45 6.05 -6.60 -9.00
CA TYR A 45 7.32 -7.33 -9.12
C TYR A 45 8.56 -6.44 -9.18
N ASP A 46 8.37 -5.15 -9.46
CA ASP A 46 9.45 -4.17 -9.57
C ASP A 46 9.64 -3.37 -8.27
N LEU A 47 8.69 -3.43 -7.34
CA LEU A 47 8.69 -2.61 -6.12
C LEU A 47 9.58 -3.19 -5.02
N GLY A 48 9.42 -4.47 -4.67
CA GLY A 48 10.26 -5.17 -3.68
C GLY A 48 10.58 -4.38 -2.41
N LEU A 49 9.61 -3.69 -1.81
CA LEU A 49 9.83 -2.74 -0.71
C LEU A 49 9.87 -3.44 0.66
N GLY A 50 10.54 -2.79 1.60
CA GLY A 50 10.64 -3.15 3.01
C GLY A 50 11.88 -3.93 3.38
N ASP A 51 12.87 -4.07 2.47
CA ASP A 51 14.12 -4.78 2.77
C ASP A 51 15.14 -3.89 3.48
N ARG A 52 14.75 -2.64 3.76
CA ARG A 52 15.47 -1.66 4.55
C ARG A 52 14.64 -1.09 5.69
N ASP A 53 13.91 0.02 5.48
CA ASP A 53 13.25 0.80 6.55
C ASP A 53 11.81 1.21 6.19
N CYS A 54 11.28 0.78 5.03
CA CYS A 54 9.94 1.13 4.60
C CYS A 54 8.89 0.12 5.04
N GLU A 55 8.03 0.57 5.94
CA GLU A 55 6.98 -0.25 6.53
C GLU A 55 5.67 -0.12 5.78
N TRP A 56 5.37 1.09 5.28
CA TRP A 56 4.04 1.37 4.75
C TRP A 56 4.09 2.11 3.41
N LEU A 57 3.32 1.62 2.44
CA LEU A 57 3.10 2.30 1.17
C LEU A 57 1.64 2.77 1.06
N LEU A 58 1.46 4.07 0.78
CA LEU A 58 0.18 4.66 0.44
C LEU A 58 0.09 4.87 -1.08
N ALA A 59 -0.70 4.05 -1.77
CA ALA A 59 -0.94 4.13 -3.20
C ALA A 59 -2.27 4.86 -3.50
N PHE A 60 -2.20 6.17 -3.72
CA PHE A 60 -3.31 6.98 -4.21
C PHE A 60 -3.50 6.77 -5.73
N THR A 61 -3.85 5.54 -6.10
CA THR A 61 -3.88 5.06 -7.48
C THR A 61 -5.02 4.05 -7.67
N CYS A 62 -5.77 4.20 -8.77
CA CYS A 62 -6.85 3.29 -9.13
C CYS A 62 -6.32 1.86 -9.37
N ASN A 63 -7.09 0.86 -8.96
CA ASN A 63 -6.89 -0.57 -9.24
C ASN A 63 -5.55 -1.17 -8.78
N PHE A 64 -4.72 -0.42 -8.05
CA PHE A 64 -3.40 -0.88 -7.65
C PHE A 64 -3.48 -2.18 -6.84
N LEU A 65 -4.51 -2.34 -6.00
CA LEU A 65 -4.73 -3.56 -5.26
C LEU A 65 -5.87 -4.41 -5.85
N ASN A 66 -6.09 -4.40 -7.17
CA ASN A 66 -7.13 -5.23 -7.82
C ASN A 66 -6.70 -6.70 -8.03
N GLY A 67 -5.43 -7.02 -7.82
CA GLY A 67 -4.90 -8.39 -7.96
C GLY A 67 -5.24 -9.32 -6.78
N SER A 68 -4.94 -10.59 -6.98
CA SER A 68 -4.85 -11.62 -5.94
C SER A 68 -3.63 -11.41 -5.05
N ASN A 69 -3.57 -12.12 -3.91
CA ASN A 69 -2.41 -12.09 -3.03
C ASN A 69 -1.11 -12.44 -3.77
N THR A 70 -1.15 -13.41 -4.69
CA THR A 70 0.03 -13.83 -5.48
C THR A 70 0.51 -12.81 -6.49
N GLU A 71 -0.36 -11.88 -6.91
CA GLU A 71 -0.01 -10.79 -7.83
C GLU A 71 0.53 -9.57 -7.07
N ILE A 72 -0.01 -9.29 -5.87
CA ILE A 72 0.38 -8.14 -5.04
C ILE A 72 1.62 -8.46 -4.19
N GLY A 73 1.67 -9.67 -3.64
CA GLY A 73 2.71 -10.15 -2.73
C GLY A 73 4.15 -9.89 -3.15
N PRO A 74 4.54 -10.00 -4.44
CA PRO A 74 5.88 -9.65 -4.89
C PRO A 74 6.37 -8.25 -4.53
N ALA A 75 5.49 -7.31 -4.17
CA ALA A 75 5.88 -5.99 -3.68
C ALA A 75 6.39 -5.99 -2.23
N PHE A 76 6.19 -7.08 -1.48
CA PHE A 76 6.50 -7.21 -0.05
C PHE A 76 7.82 -7.95 0.17
N ASN A 77 8.87 -7.19 0.43
CA ASN A 77 10.20 -7.66 0.82
C ASN A 77 10.51 -7.24 2.27
N GLY A 78 9.48 -7.24 3.13
CA GLY A 78 9.53 -6.73 4.51
C GLY A 78 8.47 -5.66 4.81
N LEU A 79 7.73 -5.16 3.81
CA LEU A 79 6.64 -4.22 4.02
C LEU A 79 5.60 -4.72 5.04
N HIS A 80 5.14 -3.84 5.91
CA HIS A 80 4.02 -4.12 6.82
C HIS A 80 2.68 -4.05 6.10
N SER A 81 2.43 -3.00 5.30
CA SER A 81 1.22 -2.91 4.49
C SER A 81 1.32 -1.97 3.29
N ILE A 82 0.48 -2.26 2.28
CA ILE A 82 0.14 -1.34 1.20
C ILE A 82 -1.32 -0.97 1.36
N CYS A 83 -1.60 0.33 1.47
CA CYS A 83 -2.94 0.88 1.38
C CYS A 83 -3.17 1.45 -0.03
N GLY A 84 -4.28 1.06 -0.67
CA GLY A 84 -4.60 1.46 -2.03
C GLY A 84 -6.09 1.31 -2.33
N PHE A 85 -6.43 1.10 -3.61
CA PHE A 85 -7.79 0.82 -4.05
C PHE A 85 -7.85 -0.45 -4.89
N ASN A 86 -8.88 -1.27 -4.65
CA ASN A 86 -9.16 -2.45 -5.46
C ASN A 86 -9.83 -2.09 -6.79
N SER A 87 -10.42 -0.90 -6.87
CA SER A 87 -11.20 -0.43 -8.01
C SER A 87 -10.83 1.02 -8.32
N GLY A 88 -11.76 1.86 -8.81
CA GLY A 88 -11.47 3.27 -9.06
C GLY A 88 -11.25 4.10 -7.80
N MET A 89 -10.58 5.22 -7.97
CA MET A 89 -10.45 6.26 -6.94
C MET A 89 -10.35 7.64 -7.59
N LEU A 90 -10.79 8.67 -6.86
CA LEU A 90 -10.64 10.06 -7.25
C LEU A 90 -9.44 10.66 -6.52
N VAL A 91 -8.45 11.11 -7.29
CA VAL A 91 -7.32 11.87 -6.74
C VAL A 91 -7.86 13.19 -6.18
N THR A 92 -7.62 13.44 -4.89
CA THR A 92 -8.06 14.67 -4.21
C THR A 92 -6.86 15.46 -3.69
N ALA A 93 -6.94 16.79 -3.80
CA ALA A 93 -5.84 17.68 -3.40
C ALA A 93 -5.49 17.59 -1.89
N ASN A 94 -6.40 17.08 -1.07
CA ASN A 94 -6.23 16.95 0.37
C ASN A 94 -6.01 15.50 0.84
N GLY A 95 -5.84 14.53 -0.06
CA GLY A 95 -5.79 13.11 0.30
C GLY A 95 -4.72 12.77 1.34
N GLY A 96 -3.47 13.21 1.10
CA GLY A 96 -2.38 13.03 2.06
C GLY A 96 -2.65 13.71 3.42
N SER A 97 -3.15 14.95 3.41
CA SER A 97 -3.47 15.66 4.66
C SER A 97 -4.61 15.01 5.46
N ARG A 98 -5.59 14.40 4.77
CA ARG A 98 -6.69 13.69 5.41
C ARG A 98 -6.21 12.38 6.02
N PHE A 99 -5.37 11.62 5.32
CA PHE A 99 -4.73 10.45 5.90
C PHE A 99 -3.90 10.83 7.14
N ALA A 100 -3.03 11.83 7.02
CA ALA A 100 -2.15 12.27 8.11
C ALA A 100 -2.94 12.73 9.35
N TYR A 101 -4.02 13.49 9.17
CA TYR A 101 -4.91 13.87 10.29
C TYR A 101 -5.44 12.63 11.05
N TRP A 102 -5.86 11.58 10.34
CA TRP A 102 -6.36 10.39 11.00
C TRP A 102 -5.24 9.53 11.62
N ALA A 103 -4.11 9.38 10.93
CA ALA A 103 -2.99 8.55 11.38
C ALA A 103 -2.25 9.18 12.56
N ALA A 104 -1.90 10.47 12.45
CA ALA A 104 -1.15 11.21 13.46
C ALA A 104 -2.07 11.89 14.48
N ASP A 105 -2.76 12.96 14.10
CA ASP A 105 -3.52 13.79 15.05
C ASP A 105 -4.61 13.02 15.82
N GLN A 106 -5.16 11.96 15.21
CA GLN A 106 -6.19 11.10 15.80
C GLN A 106 -5.68 9.71 16.22
N SER A 107 -4.38 9.45 16.02
CA SER A 107 -3.69 8.22 16.43
C SER A 107 -4.45 6.94 16.02
N LYS A 108 -4.87 6.87 14.76
CA LYS A 108 -5.52 5.67 14.19
C LYS A 108 -4.48 4.74 13.57
N SER A 109 -4.80 3.45 13.51
CA SER A 109 -3.99 2.51 12.74
C SER A 109 -3.96 2.92 11.27
N VAL A 110 -2.91 2.53 10.55
CA VAL A 110 -2.71 2.83 9.12
C VAL A 110 -3.96 2.45 8.33
N TRP A 111 -4.50 1.24 8.55
CA TRP A 111 -5.73 0.80 7.90
C TRP A 111 -6.95 1.68 8.23
N LEU A 112 -7.13 2.01 9.51
CA LEU A 112 -8.28 2.80 9.93
C LEU A 112 -8.19 4.24 9.42
N ALA A 113 -6.98 4.82 9.39
CA ALA A 113 -6.70 6.11 8.79
C ALA A 113 -7.01 6.11 7.28
N TRP A 114 -6.62 5.05 6.57
CA TRP A 114 -6.93 4.92 5.14
C TRP A 114 -8.44 4.83 4.87
N LYS A 115 -9.17 3.99 5.64
CA LYS A 115 -10.64 3.92 5.53
C LYS A 115 -11.31 5.26 5.80
N LYS A 116 -10.81 6.02 6.78
CA LYS A 116 -11.34 7.35 7.12
C LYS A 116 -11.02 8.38 6.04
N TYR A 117 -9.81 8.36 5.48
CA TYR A 117 -9.48 9.14 4.28
C TYR A 117 -10.42 8.82 3.13
N ALA A 118 -10.65 7.53 2.83
CA ALA A 118 -11.54 7.11 1.75
C ALA A 118 -12.96 7.60 2.00
N TRP A 119 -13.47 7.46 3.23
CA TRP A 119 -14.78 7.98 3.62
C TRP A 119 -14.91 9.50 3.44
N ASP A 120 -13.87 10.26 3.77
CA ASP A 120 -13.89 11.72 3.72
C ASP A 120 -13.77 12.29 2.29
N THR A 121 -13.26 11.51 1.34
CA THR A 121 -12.81 12.03 0.04
C THR A 121 -13.38 11.32 -1.19
N GLN A 122 -13.88 10.10 -1.03
CA GLN A 122 -14.39 9.28 -2.13
C GLN A 122 -15.91 9.20 -2.11
N GLN A 123 -16.51 8.82 -3.24
CA GLN A 123 -17.92 8.50 -3.30
C GLN A 123 -18.19 7.18 -2.55
N HIS A 124 -19.34 7.08 -1.89
CA HIS A 124 -19.70 5.89 -1.11
C HIS A 124 -20.51 4.93 -1.97
N ASP A 125 -19.84 4.29 -2.91
CA ASP A 125 -20.43 3.37 -3.88
C ASP A 125 -19.62 2.07 -4.02
N ALA A 126 -20.08 1.18 -4.89
CA ALA A 126 -19.40 -0.09 -5.18
C ALA A 126 -18.16 0.07 -6.10
N TYR A 127 -17.83 1.29 -6.52
CA TYR A 127 -16.71 1.58 -7.42
C TYR A 127 -15.49 2.14 -6.70
N HIS A 128 -15.63 2.75 -5.52
CA HIS A 128 -14.53 3.34 -4.74
C HIS A 128 -14.16 2.47 -3.53
N ILE A 129 -13.65 1.27 -3.81
CA ILE A 129 -13.30 0.28 -2.78
C ILE A 129 -11.85 0.48 -2.34
N ALA A 130 -11.67 1.13 -1.20
CA ALA A 130 -10.40 1.19 -0.50
C ALA A 130 -9.96 -0.22 -0.08
N CYS A 131 -8.66 -0.48 -0.18
CA CYS A 131 -8.08 -1.78 0.07
C CYS A 131 -6.79 -1.64 0.87
N MET A 132 -6.50 -2.64 1.69
CA MET A 132 -5.18 -2.84 2.27
C MET A 132 -4.75 -4.27 1.98
N PHE A 133 -3.51 -4.46 1.56
CA PHE A 133 -2.83 -5.75 1.63
C PHE A 133 -1.75 -5.62 2.70
N ALA A 134 -1.67 -6.58 3.62
CA ALA A 134 -0.78 -6.48 4.77
C ALA A 134 -0.35 -7.85 5.27
N ALA A 135 0.80 -7.91 5.93
CA ALA A 135 1.10 -9.01 6.82
C ALA A 135 0.09 -8.98 7.99
N ASP A 136 -0.45 -10.14 8.35
CA ASP A 136 -1.51 -10.27 9.34
C ASP A 136 -1.10 -9.71 10.71
N SER A 137 0.17 -9.88 11.09
CA SER A 137 0.76 -9.31 12.31
C SER A 137 0.74 -7.78 12.34
N CYS A 138 0.78 -7.14 11.18
CA CYS A 138 0.89 -5.69 11.01
C CYS A 138 -0.47 -5.00 10.80
N TYR A 139 -1.58 -5.75 10.77
CA TYR A 139 -2.92 -5.23 10.47
C TYR A 139 -3.36 -4.04 11.36
N THR A 140 -2.88 -4.01 12.61
CA THR A 140 -3.25 -2.98 13.60
C THR A 140 -2.23 -1.87 13.77
N ASP A 141 -1.16 -1.87 12.98
CA ASP A 141 -0.07 -0.93 13.10
C ASP A 141 -0.52 0.51 13.05
N LYS A 142 0.09 1.33 13.90
CA LYS A 142 0.08 2.78 13.77
C LYS A 142 1.41 3.23 13.17
N ILE A 143 1.43 4.44 12.61
CA ILE A 143 2.70 5.06 12.25
C ILE A 143 3.55 5.29 13.52
N TRP A 144 4.88 5.25 13.38
CA TRP A 144 5.81 5.45 14.48
C TRP A 144 5.52 6.76 15.25
N GLY A 145 5.68 6.71 16.57
CA GLY A 145 5.52 7.89 17.45
C GLY A 145 4.09 8.20 17.89
N GLU A 146 3.06 7.58 17.29
CA GLU A 146 1.65 7.95 17.55
C GLU A 146 0.99 7.16 18.69
N GLY A 147 1.75 6.40 19.47
CA GLY A 147 1.21 5.65 20.61
C GLY A 147 0.29 4.51 20.17
N GLY A 148 0.86 3.34 19.91
CA GLY A 148 0.14 2.15 19.51
C GLY A 148 1.10 1.04 19.10
N PRO A 149 0.58 -0.12 18.68
CA PRO A 149 1.44 -1.19 18.19
C PRO A 149 2.11 -0.75 16.88
N VAL A 150 3.38 -1.09 16.77
CA VAL A 150 4.07 -1.33 15.50
C VAL A 150 4.62 -2.74 15.61
N ALA A 151 4.20 -3.63 14.71
CA ALA A 151 4.68 -4.99 14.69
C ALA A 151 6.18 -5.06 14.38
N SER A 152 6.78 -6.24 14.51
CA SER A 152 8.09 -6.49 13.92
C SER A 152 7.94 -6.83 12.46
N ASP A 153 9.00 -6.57 11.70
CA ASP A 153 9.09 -6.77 10.27
C ASP A 153 8.63 -8.18 9.90
N PRO A 154 7.65 -8.31 9.00
CA PRO A 154 7.19 -9.60 8.52
C PRO A 154 8.25 -10.25 7.62
N PRO A 155 8.23 -11.59 7.47
CA PRO A 155 9.08 -12.25 6.50
C PRO A 155 8.68 -11.86 5.08
N ASP A 156 9.63 -11.77 4.15
CA ASP A 156 9.38 -11.51 2.73
C ASP A 156 8.24 -12.39 2.20
N TRP A 157 7.43 -11.80 1.32
CA TRP A 157 6.40 -12.57 0.65
C TRP A 157 7.04 -13.56 -0.33
N SER A 158 6.52 -14.77 -0.28
CA SER A 158 6.80 -15.86 -1.18
C SER A 158 5.57 -16.76 -1.26
N PRO A 159 5.46 -17.66 -2.25
CA PRO A 159 4.38 -18.65 -2.26
C PRO A 159 4.32 -19.50 -0.98
N SER A 160 5.45 -19.67 -0.26
CA SER A 160 5.49 -20.36 1.03
C SER A 160 5.07 -19.52 2.22
N THR A 161 5.07 -18.19 2.13
CA THR A 161 4.69 -17.27 3.21
C THR A 161 3.37 -16.53 2.95
N ASP A 162 2.73 -16.74 1.79
CA ASP A 162 1.46 -16.11 1.39
C ASP A 162 0.35 -16.20 2.45
N TYR A 163 0.32 -17.29 3.22
CA TYR A 163 -0.66 -17.51 4.29
C TYR A 163 -0.54 -16.53 5.47
N LEU A 164 0.53 -15.74 5.53
CA LEU A 164 0.75 -14.68 6.53
C LEU A 164 0.19 -13.33 6.07
N TYR A 165 -0.32 -13.25 4.84
CA TYR A 165 -0.73 -12.01 4.20
C TYR A 165 -2.20 -12.02 3.83
N SER A 166 -2.89 -10.92 4.13
CA SER A 166 -4.32 -10.78 3.90
C SER A 166 -4.67 -9.48 3.19
N LYS A 167 -5.74 -9.58 2.40
CA LYS A 167 -6.36 -8.46 1.70
C LYS A 167 -7.66 -8.04 2.41
N PHE A 168 -7.78 -6.76 2.69
CA PHE A 168 -8.90 -6.14 3.40
C PHE A 168 -9.54 -5.07 2.54
N GLN A 169 -10.87 -4.98 2.51
CA GLN A 169 -11.61 -4.06 1.64
C GLN A 169 -12.64 -3.22 2.39
N TYR A 170 -12.90 -2.01 1.89
CA TYR A 170 -13.87 -1.06 2.43
C TYR A 170 -14.41 -0.09 1.36
N PRO A 171 -15.72 0.15 1.27
CA PRO A 171 -16.79 -0.54 2.00
C PRO A 171 -16.89 -2.00 1.55
N LEU A 172 -17.36 -2.88 2.44
CA LEU A 172 -17.74 -4.26 2.07
C LEU A 172 -19.07 -4.21 1.34
N THR A 173 -19.11 -3.65 0.13
CA THR A 173 -20.26 -3.80 -0.75
C THR A 173 -20.14 -5.15 -1.45
N ALA A 174 -21.11 -6.02 -1.25
CA ALA A 174 -21.25 -7.24 -2.05
C ALA A 174 -21.07 -6.86 -3.53
N GLN A 175 -20.12 -7.51 -4.20
CA GLN A 175 -20.04 -7.47 -5.66
C GLN A 175 -21.42 -7.89 -6.21
N PRO A 176 -21.95 -7.25 -7.28
CA PRO A 176 -23.18 -7.69 -7.91
C PRO A 176 -23.12 -9.14 -8.38
#